data_AF-K2A6Y5-F1
#
_entry.id   AF-K2A6Y5-F1
#
_cell.length_a   1.000
_cell.length_b   1.000
_cell.length_c   1.000
_cell.angle_alpha   90.00
_cell.angle_beta   90.00
_cell.angle_gamma   90.00
#
_symmetry.space_group_name_H-M   'P 1'
#
loop_
_entity.id
_entity.type
_entity.pdbx_description
1 polymer ?
#
loop_
_entity_poly.entity_id
_entity_poly.type
_entity_poly.pdbx_seq_one_letter_code
_entity_poly.pdbx_strand_id
1 'polypeptide(L)'
;CEEGGVDIEEVKKRSPEKIVRVDIDSLTGPTKKNLEALFRHELVDFATRLWDAFWRFDCRMVEINPLALVRESGSHPRIEVKTKSGVHLGDGHSYVAIDAKIILDDAGLARHRDLDVLPKGAASAVPTERELAARKVDEGDWRGTAGSIFIELDGDIAVLASGGGASLLTMDALTSAGGKGANYTEYSGNPPAEKVEKLTKITLDRENLSGCLVCGAVANFTDIYETLKGFTEGLRQVRPKPSYPIVIRRGGPGQEKIYEVIGKIAQKEDYDIHLFGPETPISVACQKMVELSNDYKIRNPKYESKIDSYD
;
A
#
# COMPACT_ATOMS: atom_id res chain seq x y z
N CYS A 1 -15.80 -7.09 -27.95
CA CYS A 1 -15.16 -6.09 -28.83
C CYS A 1 -14.26 -6.85 -29.79
N GLU A 2 -14.42 -6.67 -31.10
CA GLU A 2 -13.57 -7.34 -32.12
C GLU A 2 -12.26 -6.57 -32.39
N GLU A 3 -12.14 -5.34 -31.86
CA GLU A 3 -10.91 -4.53 -31.88
C GLU A 3 -10.06 -4.84 -30.64
N GLY A 4 -9.60 -6.09 -30.52
CA GLY A 4 -8.63 -6.48 -29.49
C GLY A 4 -7.21 -6.01 -29.82
N GLY A 5 -6.34 -5.94 -28.81
CA GLY A 5 -4.92 -5.60 -28.99
C GLY A 5 -4.64 -4.10 -29.14
N VAL A 6 -5.65 -3.28 -28.89
CA VAL A 6 -5.57 -1.81 -28.80
C VAL A 6 -6.03 -1.36 -27.41
N ASP A 7 -5.66 -0.13 -27.02
CA ASP A 7 -6.11 0.45 -25.76
C ASP A 7 -7.64 0.62 -25.76
N ILE A 8 -8.31 0.03 -24.77
CA ILE A 8 -9.77 0.07 -24.66
C ILE A 8 -10.29 1.52 -24.52
N GLU A 9 -9.49 2.44 -23.98
CA GLU A 9 -9.85 3.86 -23.90
C GLU A 9 -9.82 4.54 -25.28
N GLU A 10 -9.00 4.07 -26.22
CA GLU A 10 -9.02 4.54 -27.60
C GLU A 10 -10.29 4.03 -28.33
N VAL A 11 -10.62 2.75 -28.17
CA VAL A 11 -11.85 2.15 -28.74
C VAL A 11 -13.08 2.86 -28.18
N LYS A 12 -13.12 3.16 -26.88
CA LYS A 12 -14.22 3.87 -26.25
C LYS A 12 -14.43 5.28 -26.80
N LYS A 13 -13.35 5.96 -27.22
CA LYS A 13 -13.43 7.29 -27.85
C LYS A 13 -13.86 7.23 -29.31
N ARG A 14 -13.34 6.25 -30.06
CA ARG A 14 -13.58 6.12 -31.52
C ARG A 14 -14.86 5.39 -31.89
N SER A 15 -15.16 4.32 -31.16
CA SER A 15 -16.24 3.37 -31.46
C SER A 15 -16.82 2.78 -30.16
N PRO A 16 -17.42 3.60 -29.28
CA PRO A 16 -17.99 3.15 -28.01
C PRO A 16 -19.02 2.03 -28.16
N GLU A 17 -19.75 2.00 -29.27
CA GLU A 17 -20.75 0.98 -29.61
C GLU A 17 -20.17 -0.44 -29.76
N LYS A 18 -18.86 -0.58 -29.97
CA LYS A 18 -18.15 -1.87 -30.03
C LYS A 18 -17.84 -2.45 -28.65
N ILE A 19 -18.08 -1.67 -27.58
CA ILE A 19 -17.90 -2.08 -26.20
C ILE A 19 -19.27 -2.40 -25.62
N VAL A 20 -19.50 -3.69 -25.37
CA VAL A 20 -20.69 -4.18 -24.68
C VAL A 20 -20.35 -4.35 -23.20
N ARG A 21 -21.20 -3.83 -22.32
CA ARG A 21 -21.12 -4.01 -20.87
C ARG A 21 -22.39 -4.68 -20.39
N VAL A 22 -22.24 -5.67 -19.52
CA VAL A 22 -23.35 -6.43 -18.94
C VAL A 22 -23.09 -6.61 -17.47
N ASP A 23 -24.10 -6.31 -16.66
CA ASP A 23 -24.06 -6.59 -15.23
C ASP A 23 -24.35 -8.07 -14.99
N ILE A 24 -23.52 -8.69 -14.16
CA ILE A 24 -23.65 -10.09 -13.77
C ILE A 24 -24.10 -10.13 -12.32
N ASP A 25 -25.17 -10.87 -12.04
CA ASP A 25 -25.62 -11.12 -10.67
C ASP A 25 -24.57 -11.95 -9.93
N SER A 26 -24.08 -11.45 -8.79
CA SER A 26 -22.99 -12.09 -8.06
C SER A 26 -23.37 -13.38 -7.36
N LEU A 27 -24.66 -13.65 -7.14
CA LEU A 27 -25.13 -14.88 -6.49
C LEU A 27 -25.26 -16.03 -7.48
N THR A 28 -25.67 -15.72 -8.71
CA THR A 28 -26.01 -16.71 -9.74
C THR A 28 -24.99 -16.80 -10.87
N GLY A 29 -24.16 -15.78 -11.05
CA GLY A 29 -23.19 -15.70 -12.14
C GLY A 29 -23.85 -15.56 -13.53
N PRO A 30 -23.06 -15.57 -14.61
CA PRO A 30 -23.59 -15.48 -15.96
C PRO A 30 -24.23 -16.81 -16.36
N THR A 31 -25.47 -16.77 -16.85
CA THR A 31 -26.09 -17.98 -17.41
C THR A 31 -25.53 -18.27 -18.81
N LYS A 32 -25.54 -19.54 -19.22
CA LYS A 32 -25.16 -19.94 -20.59
C LYS A 32 -25.91 -19.13 -21.65
N LYS A 33 -27.22 -18.91 -21.45
CA LYS A 33 -28.05 -18.10 -22.34
C LYS A 33 -27.57 -16.65 -22.43
N ASN A 34 -27.12 -16.05 -21.31
CA ASN A 34 -26.55 -14.70 -21.34
C ASN A 34 -25.24 -14.66 -22.10
N LEU A 35 -24.37 -15.66 -21.90
CA LEU A 35 -23.09 -15.74 -22.62
C LEU A 35 -23.26 -15.99 -24.12
N GLU A 36 -24.18 -16.87 -24.51
CA GLU A 36 -24.53 -17.12 -25.93
C GLU A 36 -25.09 -15.89 -26.63
N ALA A 37 -25.73 -14.97 -25.91
CA ALA A 37 -26.20 -13.71 -26.46
C ALA A 37 -25.09 -12.67 -26.68
N LEU A 38 -23.92 -12.87 -26.06
CA LEU A 38 -22.81 -11.90 -26.04
C LEU A 38 -21.57 -12.38 -26.80
N PHE A 39 -21.33 -13.69 -26.78
CA PHE A 39 -20.15 -14.32 -27.36
C PHE A 39 -20.56 -15.29 -28.46
N ARG A 40 -19.67 -15.46 -29.44
CA ARG A 40 -19.78 -16.55 -30.39
C ARG A 40 -19.79 -17.89 -29.65
N HIS A 41 -20.54 -18.87 -30.17
CA HIS A 41 -20.77 -20.16 -29.51
C HIS A 41 -19.45 -20.83 -29.05
N GLU A 42 -18.39 -20.72 -29.85
CA GLU A 42 -17.10 -21.32 -29.56
C GLU A 42 -16.37 -20.65 -28.38
N LEU A 43 -16.69 -19.38 -28.07
CA LEU A 43 -16.13 -18.61 -26.97
C LEU A 43 -16.96 -18.70 -25.67
N VAL A 44 -18.14 -19.31 -25.71
CA VAL A 44 -19.01 -19.42 -24.53
C VAL A 44 -18.36 -20.22 -23.41
N ASP A 45 -17.70 -21.34 -23.74
CA ASP A 45 -16.97 -22.15 -22.75
C ASP A 45 -15.78 -21.36 -22.17
N PHE A 46 -15.05 -20.61 -23.01
CA PHE A 46 -13.96 -19.75 -22.56
C PHE A 46 -14.44 -18.66 -21.60
N ALA A 47 -15.51 -17.95 -21.95
CA ALA A 47 -16.11 -16.92 -21.09
C ALA A 47 -16.63 -17.51 -19.76
N THR A 48 -17.20 -18.71 -19.80
CA THR A 48 -17.63 -19.45 -18.59
C THR A 48 -16.45 -19.76 -17.68
N ARG A 49 -15.34 -20.26 -18.23
CA ARG A 49 -14.12 -20.54 -17.45
C ARG A 49 -13.44 -19.27 -16.95
N LEU A 50 -13.50 -18.18 -17.69
CA LEU A 50 -12.97 -16.88 -17.27
C LEU A 50 -13.74 -16.35 -16.05
N TRP A 51 -15.06 -16.51 -16.05
CA TRP A 51 -15.90 -16.23 -14.88
C TRP A 51 -15.58 -17.15 -13.70
N ASP A 52 -15.44 -18.46 -13.94
CA ASP A 52 -15.04 -19.40 -12.89
C ASP A 52 -13.71 -19.01 -12.26
N ALA A 53 -12.71 -18.64 -13.07
CA ALA A 53 -11.44 -18.14 -12.57
C ALA A 53 -11.59 -16.85 -11.77
N PHE A 54 -12.38 -15.89 -12.26
CA PHE A 54 -12.67 -14.64 -11.56
C PHE A 54 -13.25 -14.90 -10.17
N TRP A 55 -14.23 -15.78 -10.08
CA TRP A 55 -14.92 -16.07 -8.83
C TRP A 55 -14.09 -16.94 -7.88
N ARG A 56 -13.49 -18.02 -8.41
CA ARG A 56 -12.76 -19.01 -7.63
C ARG A 56 -11.52 -18.46 -6.97
N PHE A 57 -10.81 -17.54 -7.63
CA PHE A 57 -9.57 -16.95 -7.11
C PHE A 57 -9.78 -15.58 -6.44
N ASP A 58 -11.04 -15.22 -6.13
CA ASP A 58 -11.39 -13.93 -5.53
C ASP A 58 -10.81 -12.75 -6.31
N CYS A 59 -10.92 -12.77 -7.64
CA CYS A 59 -10.40 -11.71 -8.49
C CYS A 59 -11.25 -10.43 -8.36
N ARG A 60 -10.58 -9.28 -8.40
CA ARG A 60 -11.21 -7.98 -8.66
C ARG A 60 -11.26 -7.66 -10.15
N MET A 61 -10.34 -8.26 -10.93
CA MET A 61 -10.29 -8.10 -12.38
C MET A 61 -9.63 -9.32 -13.03
N VAL A 62 -10.19 -9.75 -14.16
CA VAL A 62 -9.57 -10.67 -15.09
C VAL A 62 -9.75 -10.10 -16.49
N GLU A 63 -8.66 -9.76 -17.14
CA GLU A 63 -8.62 -9.18 -18.49
C GLU A 63 -7.75 -10.05 -19.39
N ILE A 64 -8.27 -10.39 -20.57
CA ILE A 64 -7.53 -11.06 -21.64
C ILE A 64 -7.58 -10.14 -22.86
N ASN A 65 -6.46 -9.52 -23.19
CA ASN A 65 -6.40 -8.56 -24.30
C ASN A 65 -5.00 -8.49 -24.94
N PRO A 66 -4.77 -9.05 -26.15
CA PRO A 66 -5.79 -9.63 -27.04
C PRO A 66 -6.07 -11.11 -26.77
N LEU A 67 -7.33 -11.51 -27.02
CA LEU A 67 -7.70 -12.89 -27.35
C LEU A 67 -7.63 -13.05 -28.88
N ALA A 68 -6.58 -13.68 -29.38
CA ALA A 68 -6.31 -13.76 -30.81
C ALA A 68 -6.82 -15.06 -31.43
N LEU A 69 -7.43 -14.98 -32.61
CA LEU A 69 -7.66 -16.13 -33.47
C LEU A 69 -6.37 -16.42 -34.26
N VAL A 70 -5.78 -17.58 -34.04
CA VAL A 70 -4.54 -18.01 -34.71
C VAL A 70 -4.80 -19.23 -35.57
N ARG A 71 -4.04 -19.34 -36.66
CA ARG A 71 -4.01 -20.54 -37.51
C ARG A 71 -2.87 -21.44 -37.03
N GLU A 72 -3.21 -22.69 -36.75
CA GLU A 72 -2.28 -23.80 -36.48
C GLU A 72 -1.53 -24.12 -37.79
N SER A 73 -0.60 -23.25 -38.18
CA SER A 73 0.30 -23.53 -39.29
C SER A 73 1.46 -24.39 -38.78
N GLY A 74 1.63 -25.56 -39.37
CA GLY A 74 2.86 -26.33 -39.20
C GLY A 74 4.06 -25.48 -39.65
N SER A 75 5.08 -25.40 -38.80
CA SER A 75 6.44 -24.92 -39.13
C SER A 75 6.70 -23.40 -39.07
N HIS A 76 6.59 -22.77 -37.89
CA HIS A 76 7.45 -21.63 -37.56
C HIS A 76 8.47 -22.08 -36.48
N PRO A 77 9.79 -22.07 -36.73
CA PRO A 77 10.80 -22.74 -35.89
C PRO A 77 11.04 -22.14 -34.51
N ARG A 78 10.19 -21.22 -34.05
CA ARG A 78 10.33 -20.52 -32.75
C ARG A 78 9.07 -20.51 -31.89
N ILE A 79 7.93 -21.04 -32.37
CA ILE A 79 6.70 -21.10 -31.58
C ILE A 79 6.06 -22.47 -31.78
N GLU A 80 6.49 -23.45 -30.99
CA GLU A 80 5.64 -24.61 -30.71
C GLU A 80 4.48 -24.11 -29.84
N VAL A 81 3.33 -23.85 -30.47
CA VAL A 81 2.07 -23.65 -29.75
C VAL A 81 1.64 -25.00 -29.18
N LYS A 82 2.24 -25.41 -28.06
CA LYS A 82 1.72 -26.50 -27.23
C LYS A 82 0.53 -25.98 -26.42
N THR A 83 -0.55 -25.59 -27.09
CA THR A 83 -1.78 -25.14 -26.40
C THR A 83 -2.45 -26.32 -25.74
N LYS A 84 -2.18 -26.52 -24.45
CA LYS A 84 -3.14 -27.17 -23.54
C LYS A 84 -4.28 -26.22 -23.16
N SER A 85 -4.18 -24.94 -23.51
CA SER A 85 -5.01 -23.83 -23.00
C SER A 85 -5.78 -23.02 -24.07
N GLY A 86 -5.68 -23.39 -25.36
CA GLY A 86 -6.40 -22.72 -26.44
C GLY A 86 -7.79 -23.31 -26.67
N VAL A 87 -8.72 -22.50 -27.17
CA VAL A 87 -10.00 -23.02 -27.68
C VAL A 87 -9.79 -23.47 -29.12
N HIS A 88 -9.77 -24.77 -29.36
CA HIS A 88 -9.62 -25.33 -30.71
C HIS A 88 -10.96 -25.30 -31.45
N LEU A 89 -10.96 -24.74 -32.67
CA LEU A 89 -12.18 -24.51 -33.45
C LEU A 89 -12.40 -25.55 -34.56
N GLY A 90 -11.45 -26.48 -34.75
CA GLY A 90 -11.38 -27.30 -35.97
C GLY A 90 -10.67 -26.56 -37.12
N ASP A 91 -10.40 -27.27 -38.22
CA ASP A 91 -9.81 -26.70 -39.46
C ASP A 91 -8.47 -25.97 -39.29
N GLY A 92 -7.69 -26.32 -38.26
CA GLY A 92 -6.40 -25.72 -37.96
C GLY A 92 -6.49 -24.28 -37.46
N HIS A 93 -7.56 -23.89 -36.76
CA HIS A 93 -7.67 -22.60 -36.09
C HIS A 93 -7.93 -22.76 -34.59
N SER A 94 -7.39 -21.84 -33.79
CA SER A 94 -7.60 -21.79 -32.34
C SER A 94 -7.62 -20.36 -31.81
N TYR A 95 -8.33 -20.13 -30.72
CA TYR A 95 -8.19 -18.90 -29.95
C TYR A 95 -7.08 -19.05 -28.90
N VAL A 96 -6.23 -18.02 -28.80
CA VAL A 96 -5.11 -17.95 -27.85
C VAL A 96 -5.17 -16.63 -27.10
N ALA A 97 -5.13 -16.71 -25.76
CA ALA A 97 -4.90 -15.55 -24.91
C ALA A 97 -3.44 -15.13 -25.04
N ILE A 98 -3.19 -13.98 -25.68
CA ILE A 98 -1.83 -13.47 -25.93
C ILE A 98 -1.30 -12.70 -24.71
N ASP A 99 -2.20 -12.05 -23.98
CA ASP A 99 -1.89 -11.33 -22.74
C ASP A 99 -3.00 -11.55 -21.71
N ALA A 100 -2.63 -11.47 -20.43
CA ALA A 100 -3.53 -11.64 -19.31
C ALA A 100 -3.15 -10.68 -18.16
N LYS A 101 -4.10 -9.85 -17.76
CA LYS A 101 -3.98 -8.99 -16.58
C LYS A 101 -5.00 -9.41 -15.53
N ILE A 102 -4.50 -9.87 -14.39
CA ILE A 102 -5.32 -10.38 -13.29
C ILE A 102 -5.01 -9.56 -12.04
N ILE A 103 -6.06 -9.10 -11.36
CA ILE A 103 -5.96 -8.43 -10.06
C ILE A 103 -6.77 -9.24 -9.07
N LEU A 104 -6.11 -9.75 -8.03
CA LEU A 104 -6.74 -10.49 -6.94
C LEU A 104 -7.28 -9.53 -5.86
N ASP A 105 -8.29 -9.95 -5.12
CA ASP A 105 -8.72 -9.27 -3.90
C ASP A 105 -7.77 -9.63 -2.75
N ASP A 106 -7.13 -8.62 -2.19
CA ASP A 106 -6.17 -8.78 -1.09
C ASP A 106 -6.83 -9.41 0.15
N ALA A 107 -8.10 -9.09 0.40
CA ALA A 107 -8.85 -9.69 1.50
C ALA A 107 -9.16 -11.18 1.26
N GLY A 108 -9.16 -11.62 0.00
CA GLY A 108 -9.32 -13.01 -0.41
C GLY A 108 -8.04 -13.84 -0.34
N LEU A 109 -6.85 -13.21 -0.40
CA LEU A 109 -5.56 -13.91 -0.47
C LEU A 109 -5.33 -14.91 0.66
N ALA A 110 -5.88 -14.68 1.86
CA ALA A 110 -5.78 -15.62 2.98
C ALA A 110 -6.38 -17.01 2.66
N ARG A 111 -7.30 -17.11 1.68
CA ARG A 111 -7.89 -18.35 1.16
C ARG A 111 -7.02 -19.03 0.10
N HIS A 112 -6.09 -18.30 -0.52
CA HIS A 112 -5.28 -18.73 -1.67
C HIS A 112 -3.80 -18.81 -1.32
N ARG A 113 -3.47 -19.47 -0.21
CA ARG A 113 -2.10 -19.54 0.33
C ARG A 113 -1.12 -20.30 -0.57
N ASP A 114 -1.64 -21.05 -1.53
CA ASP A 114 -0.90 -21.79 -2.56
C ASP A 114 -0.50 -20.92 -3.75
N LEU A 115 -1.03 -19.69 -3.87
CA LEU A 115 -0.63 -18.76 -4.90
C LEU A 115 0.67 -18.03 -4.52
N ASP A 116 1.65 -18.09 -5.42
CA ASP A 116 2.85 -17.26 -5.36
C ASP A 116 2.54 -15.87 -5.92
N VAL A 117 1.95 -15.01 -5.07
CA VAL A 117 1.56 -13.65 -5.44
C VAL A 117 2.69 -12.68 -5.11
N LEU A 118 3.19 -11.98 -6.13
CA LEU A 118 4.22 -10.96 -5.94
C LEU A 118 3.70 -9.81 -5.04
N PRO A 119 4.58 -9.19 -4.22
CA PRO A 119 4.16 -8.12 -3.34
C PRO A 119 3.66 -6.89 -4.12
N LYS A 120 2.73 -6.13 -3.52
CA LYS A 120 2.24 -4.87 -4.10
C LYS A 120 3.37 -3.88 -4.36
N GLY A 121 3.36 -3.29 -5.55
CA GLY A 121 4.20 -2.19 -6.01
C GLY A 121 3.82 -1.78 -7.44
N ALA A 122 4.31 -0.63 -7.92
CA ALA A 122 4.33 -0.39 -9.35
C ALA A 122 5.06 -1.55 -10.05
N ALA A 123 4.72 -1.89 -11.29
CA ALA A 123 5.33 -3.02 -12.01
C ALA A 123 6.87 -2.96 -12.07
N SER A 124 7.47 -1.80 -11.81
CA SER A 124 8.91 -1.53 -11.75
C SER A 124 9.47 -1.28 -10.33
N ALA A 125 8.65 -1.19 -9.29
CA ALA A 125 9.10 -0.86 -7.94
C ALA A 125 9.52 -2.12 -7.18
N VAL A 126 10.82 -2.28 -6.95
CA VAL A 126 11.36 -3.30 -6.05
C VAL A 126 11.18 -2.80 -4.62
N PRO A 127 10.44 -3.49 -3.75
CA PRO A 127 10.27 -3.08 -2.37
C PRO A 127 11.62 -2.99 -1.65
N THR A 128 11.80 -1.97 -0.83
CA THR A 128 13.04 -1.82 -0.04
C THR A 128 13.07 -2.82 1.12
N GLU A 129 14.25 -3.04 1.70
CA GLU A 129 14.38 -3.93 2.88
C GLU A 129 13.51 -3.46 4.05
N ARG A 130 13.37 -2.15 4.26
CA ARG A 130 12.52 -1.57 5.31
C ARG A 130 11.03 -1.77 5.04
N GLU A 131 10.59 -1.64 3.78
CA GLU A 131 9.21 -1.95 3.40
C GLU A 131 8.86 -3.42 3.65
N LEU A 132 9.78 -4.34 3.31
CA LEU A 132 9.60 -5.76 3.59
C LEU A 132 9.61 -6.07 5.09
N ALA A 133 10.51 -5.42 5.85
CA ALA A 133 10.58 -5.58 7.30
C ALA A 133 9.30 -5.08 8.00
N ALA A 134 8.76 -3.93 7.57
CA ALA A 134 7.53 -3.37 8.13
C ALA A 134 6.32 -4.28 7.89
N ARG A 135 6.20 -4.87 6.68
CA ARG A 135 5.12 -5.84 6.38
C ARG A 135 5.15 -7.06 7.29
N LYS A 136 6.34 -7.53 7.67
CA LYS A 136 6.52 -8.68 8.58
C LYS A 136 6.07 -8.39 10.02
N VAL A 137 5.91 -7.13 10.42
CA VAL A 137 5.43 -6.78 11.76
C VAL A 137 4.01 -7.31 12.00
N ASP A 138 3.18 -7.33 10.96
CA ASP A 138 1.80 -7.81 11.02
C ASP A 138 1.66 -9.32 10.76
N GLU A 139 2.74 -9.99 10.33
CA GLU A 139 2.69 -11.39 9.93
C GLU A 139 2.39 -12.31 11.13
N GLY A 140 1.28 -13.05 11.05
CA GLY A 140 0.85 -13.98 12.09
C GLY A 140 0.23 -13.33 13.34
N ASP A 141 0.11 -12.01 13.41
CA ASP A 141 -0.54 -11.29 14.52
C ASP A 141 -1.65 -10.36 14.02
N TRP A 142 -2.90 -10.77 14.28
CA TRP A 142 -4.11 -10.08 13.83
C TRP A 142 -4.61 -9.01 14.80
N ARG A 143 -3.88 -8.75 15.90
CA ARG A 143 -4.23 -7.70 16.88
C ARG A 143 -3.78 -6.34 16.38
N GLY A 144 -4.65 -5.66 15.64
CA GLY A 144 -4.35 -4.38 14.99
C GLY A 144 -3.27 -4.50 13.91
N THR A 145 -3.07 -3.42 13.17
CA THR A 145 -2.05 -3.30 12.13
C THR A 145 -0.98 -2.30 12.54
N ALA A 146 0.27 -2.58 12.20
CA ALA A 146 1.39 -1.69 12.34
C ALA A 146 2.42 -2.02 11.24
N GLY A 147 2.46 -1.20 10.17
CA GLY A 147 3.40 -1.42 9.07
C GLY A 147 2.87 -2.24 7.90
N SER A 148 1.59 -2.65 7.91
CA SER A 148 0.91 -3.22 6.73
C SER A 148 1.03 -2.35 5.48
N ILE A 149 1.09 -1.03 5.70
CA ILE A 149 1.47 -0.05 4.71
C ILE A 149 2.71 0.69 5.23
N PHE A 150 3.80 0.50 4.52
CA PHE A 150 5.04 1.25 4.69
C PHE A 150 5.58 1.54 3.29
N ILE A 151 5.86 2.81 3.01
CA ILE A 151 6.38 3.29 1.72
C ILE A 151 7.53 4.22 2.03
N GLU A 152 8.68 3.99 1.40
CA GLU A 152 9.81 4.92 1.45
C GLU A 152 9.57 6.14 0.58
N LEU A 153 9.91 7.31 1.11
CA LEU A 153 9.84 8.58 0.40
C LEU A 153 11.20 9.29 0.45
N ASP A 154 11.35 10.32 -0.36
CA ASP A 154 12.58 11.10 -0.53
C ASP A 154 12.74 12.25 0.47
N GLY A 155 11.81 12.39 1.41
CA GLY A 155 11.88 13.40 2.46
C GLY A 155 12.73 13.02 3.66
N ASP A 156 12.56 13.79 4.73
CA ASP A 156 13.42 13.73 5.91
C ASP A 156 12.71 13.82 7.27
N ILE A 157 11.39 14.00 7.25
CA ILE A 157 10.57 13.92 8.46
C ILE A 157 10.01 12.51 8.52
N ALA A 158 10.47 11.71 9.47
CA ALA A 158 9.88 10.39 9.74
C ALA A 158 8.43 10.57 10.18
N VAL A 159 7.52 9.77 9.63
CA VAL A 159 6.08 9.84 9.95
C VAL A 159 5.62 8.51 10.52
N LEU A 160 5.00 8.53 11.69
CA LEU A 160 4.25 7.42 12.29
C LEU A 160 2.81 7.90 12.47
N ALA A 161 1.99 7.68 11.44
CA ALA A 161 0.60 8.08 11.48
C ALA A 161 -0.29 7.02 12.14
N SER A 162 -1.49 7.40 12.60
CA SER A 162 -2.46 6.43 13.11
C SER A 162 -3.87 6.67 12.60
N GLY A 163 -4.40 5.65 11.92
CA GLY A 163 -5.72 5.60 11.31
C GLY A 163 -5.69 6.04 9.84
N GLY A 164 -6.25 5.22 8.95
CA GLY A 164 -6.21 5.42 7.50
C GLY A 164 -6.51 6.85 7.04
N GLY A 165 -7.72 7.37 7.33
CA GLY A 165 -8.08 8.73 6.90
C GLY A 165 -7.25 9.84 7.56
N ALA A 166 -6.86 9.67 8.83
CA ALA A 166 -6.04 10.64 9.54
C ALA A 166 -4.59 10.67 9.02
N SER A 167 -4.05 9.52 8.62
CA SER A 167 -2.71 9.40 8.07
C SER A 167 -2.53 10.18 6.77
N LEU A 168 -3.52 10.10 5.87
CA LEU A 168 -3.50 10.87 4.62
C LEU A 168 -3.61 12.37 4.89
N LEU A 169 -4.51 12.78 5.79
CA LEU A 169 -4.63 14.18 6.22
C LEU A 169 -3.32 14.70 6.86
N THR A 170 -2.63 13.87 7.65
CA THR A 170 -1.32 14.21 8.22
C THR A 170 -0.29 14.44 7.12
N MET A 171 -0.22 13.58 6.10
CA MET A 171 0.70 13.75 4.97
C MET A 171 0.39 15.03 4.19
N ASP A 172 -0.88 15.25 3.84
CA ASP A 172 -1.31 16.45 3.11
C ASP A 172 -1.00 17.72 3.90
N ALA A 173 -1.25 17.73 5.21
CA ALA A 173 -0.96 18.86 6.08
C ALA A 173 0.55 19.10 6.26
N LEU A 174 1.35 18.03 6.37
CA LEU A 174 2.81 18.12 6.44
C LEU A 174 3.37 18.73 5.15
N THR A 175 2.95 18.22 3.99
CA THR A 175 3.37 18.72 2.69
C THR A 175 2.91 20.15 2.45
N SER A 176 1.66 20.48 2.82
CA SER A 176 1.13 21.85 2.72
C SER A 176 1.88 22.84 3.60
N ALA A 177 2.45 22.38 4.73
CA ALA A 177 3.32 23.18 5.58
C ALA A 177 4.77 23.30 5.07
N GLY A 178 5.11 22.66 3.94
CA GLY A 178 6.45 22.65 3.36
C GLY A 178 7.36 21.52 3.86
N GLY A 179 6.84 20.60 4.66
CA GLY A 179 7.57 19.42 5.12
C GLY A 179 7.63 18.33 4.06
N LYS A 180 8.67 17.50 4.11
CA LYS A 180 8.81 16.31 3.26
C LYS A 180 8.89 15.07 4.14
N GLY A 181 7.90 14.18 4.03
CA GLY A 181 7.90 12.91 4.75
C GLY A 181 9.00 11.99 4.21
N ALA A 182 9.79 11.37 5.10
CA ALA A 182 10.79 10.35 4.74
C ALA A 182 10.14 9.00 4.43
N ASN A 183 8.92 8.80 4.90
CA ASN A 183 8.13 7.60 4.69
C ASN A 183 6.64 7.92 4.78
N TYR A 184 5.81 7.01 4.31
CA TYR A 184 4.40 6.90 4.69
C TYR A 184 4.18 5.57 5.40
N THR A 185 3.71 5.62 6.64
CA THR A 185 3.22 4.43 7.34
C THR A 185 2.12 4.80 8.31
N GLU A 186 1.25 3.83 8.58
CA GLU A 186 0.22 3.97 9.61
C GLU A 186 0.08 2.71 10.46
N TYR A 187 -0.46 2.90 11.67
CA TYR A 187 -0.88 1.83 12.55
C TYR A 187 -2.30 2.08 13.07
N SER A 188 -3.13 1.04 13.10
CA SER A 188 -4.55 1.16 13.46
C SER A 188 -5.11 -0.14 14.07
N GLY A 189 -6.33 -0.10 14.62
CA GLY A 189 -6.97 -1.29 15.18
C GLY A 189 -6.43 -1.76 16.54
N ASN A 190 -5.95 -0.83 17.38
CA ASN A 190 -5.38 -1.12 18.71
C ASN A 190 -4.24 -2.15 18.72
N PRO A 191 -3.14 -1.92 17.97
CA PRO A 191 -2.02 -2.84 17.96
C PRO A 191 -1.30 -2.83 19.33
N PRO A 192 -0.75 -3.98 19.78
CA PRO A 192 0.03 -4.04 21.01
C PRO A 192 1.33 -3.23 20.89
N ALA A 193 1.89 -2.84 22.05
CA ALA A 193 3.12 -2.06 22.15
C ALA A 193 4.28 -2.65 21.32
N GLU A 194 4.47 -3.98 21.35
CA GLU A 194 5.53 -4.68 20.61
C GLU A 194 5.48 -4.43 19.09
N LYS A 195 4.28 -4.35 18.49
CA LYS A 195 4.15 -4.08 17.05
C LYS A 195 4.54 -2.64 16.73
N VAL A 196 4.10 -1.68 17.55
CA VAL A 196 4.46 -0.26 17.39
C VAL A 196 5.94 -0.02 17.67
N GLU A 197 6.54 -0.76 18.61
CA GLU A 197 7.98 -0.75 18.89
C GLU A 197 8.80 -1.16 17.66
N LYS A 198 8.46 -2.32 17.06
CA LYS A 198 9.12 -2.82 15.84
C LYS A 198 8.98 -1.82 14.69
N LEU A 199 7.76 -1.32 14.46
CA LEU A 199 7.51 -0.32 13.42
C LEU A 199 8.31 0.96 13.66
N THR A 200 8.33 1.47 14.90
CA THR A 200 9.09 2.67 15.26
C THR A 200 10.57 2.49 14.98
N LYS A 201 11.14 1.33 15.34
CA LYS A 201 12.53 1.02 15.03
C LYS A 201 12.78 1.05 13.52
N ILE A 202 11.94 0.40 12.72
CA ILE A 202 12.08 0.36 11.26
C ILE A 202 11.98 1.78 10.66
N THR A 203 10.99 2.57 11.08
CA THR A 203 10.78 3.95 10.60
C THR A 203 11.97 4.85 10.90
N LEU A 204 12.59 4.69 12.07
CA LEU A 204 13.68 5.56 12.53
C LEU A 204 15.08 5.00 12.18
N ASP A 205 15.17 3.80 11.62
CA ASP A 205 16.41 3.18 11.14
C ASP A 205 16.78 3.73 9.74
N ARG A 206 16.96 5.05 9.68
CA ARG A 206 17.30 5.80 8.48
C ARG A 206 18.22 6.96 8.82
N GLU A 207 19.22 7.20 7.96
CA GLU A 207 20.07 8.38 8.08
C GLU A 207 19.36 9.66 7.62
N ASN A 208 19.89 10.81 8.04
CA ASN A 208 19.45 12.13 7.57
C ASN A 208 17.98 12.44 7.87
N LEU A 209 17.47 11.99 9.01
CA LEU A 209 16.20 12.48 9.53
C LEU A 209 16.40 13.84 10.22
N SER A 210 15.49 14.78 9.97
CA SER A 210 15.46 16.10 10.61
C SER A 210 14.28 16.27 11.57
N GLY A 211 13.38 15.30 11.64
CA GLY A 211 12.29 15.28 12.60
C GLY A 211 11.51 13.96 12.59
N CYS A 212 10.71 13.73 13.62
CA CYS A 212 9.79 12.61 13.70
C CYS A 212 8.39 13.08 14.12
N LEU A 213 7.40 12.83 13.27
CA LEU A 213 6.00 13.16 13.50
C LEU A 213 5.20 11.90 13.85
N VAL A 214 4.74 11.81 15.10
CA VAL A 214 3.78 10.78 15.54
C VAL A 214 2.41 11.43 15.62
N CYS A 215 1.55 11.19 14.63
CA CYS A 215 0.32 11.97 14.48
C CYS A 215 -0.90 11.09 14.18
N GLY A 216 -2.05 11.42 14.75
CA GLY A 216 -3.29 10.80 14.34
C GLY A 216 -4.52 11.53 14.87
N ALA A 217 -5.69 11.04 14.47
CA ALA A 217 -6.97 11.49 15.00
C ALA A 217 -7.13 11.12 16.50
N VAL A 218 -8.26 11.51 17.07
CA VAL A 218 -8.68 11.01 18.39
C VAL A 218 -9.15 9.57 18.22
N ALA A 219 -8.47 8.62 18.87
CA ALA A 219 -8.81 7.22 18.79
C ALA A 219 -10.05 6.91 19.64
N ASN A 220 -10.92 6.03 19.12
CA ASN A 220 -12.10 5.57 19.84
C ASN A 220 -11.74 4.50 20.88
N PHE A 221 -11.00 3.46 20.47
CA PHE A 221 -10.70 2.29 21.30
C PHE A 221 -9.21 1.92 21.35
N THR A 222 -8.37 2.49 20.47
CA THR A 222 -6.92 2.29 20.54
C THR A 222 -6.40 2.86 21.84
N ASP A 223 -5.70 2.04 22.61
CA ASP A 223 -5.05 2.48 23.83
C ASP A 223 -3.80 3.30 23.47
N ILE A 224 -3.90 4.61 23.70
CA ILE A 224 -2.82 5.56 23.45
C ILE A 224 -1.64 5.29 24.38
N TYR A 225 -1.89 4.76 25.59
CA TYR A 225 -0.83 4.36 26.50
C TYR A 225 0.00 3.24 25.90
N GLU A 226 -0.63 2.15 25.47
CA GLU A 226 0.08 0.99 24.90
C GLU A 226 0.83 1.35 23.62
N THR A 227 0.18 2.06 22.70
CA THR A 227 0.80 2.40 21.41
C THR A 227 1.96 3.39 21.57
N LEU A 228 1.82 4.43 22.39
CA LEU A 228 2.93 5.37 22.61
C LEU A 228 4.02 4.80 23.52
N LYS A 229 3.71 3.85 24.41
CA LYS A 229 4.72 3.07 25.12
C LYS A 229 5.59 2.32 24.12
N GLY A 230 4.98 1.59 23.17
CA GLY A 230 5.70 0.93 22.08
C GLY A 230 6.57 1.89 21.28
N PHE A 231 6.06 3.07 20.94
CA PHE A 231 6.86 4.13 20.32
C PHE A 231 8.09 4.51 21.16
N THR A 232 7.92 4.77 22.46
CA THR A 232 9.06 5.15 23.32
C THR A 232 10.09 4.03 23.49
N GLU A 233 9.64 2.77 23.54
CA GLU A 233 10.52 1.60 23.63
C GLU A 233 11.31 1.42 22.33
N GLY A 234 10.68 1.61 21.18
CA GLY A 234 11.34 1.59 19.88
C GLY A 234 12.33 2.74 19.72
N LEU A 235 11.94 3.96 20.11
CA LEU A 235 12.80 5.15 20.09
C LEU A 235 14.10 4.95 20.88
N ARG A 236 14.03 4.30 22.05
CA ARG A 236 15.20 3.98 22.89
C ARG A 236 16.15 2.97 22.27
N GLN A 237 15.74 2.23 21.24
CA GLN A 237 16.58 1.26 20.54
C GLN A 237 17.29 1.84 19.32
N VAL A 238 16.88 3.01 18.84
CA VAL A 238 17.49 3.67 17.67
C VAL A 238 18.92 4.10 17.99
N ARG A 239 19.85 3.82 17.07
CA ARG A 239 21.27 4.17 17.20
C ARG A 239 21.76 4.83 15.90
N PRO A 240 22.46 5.98 15.96
CA PRO A 240 22.73 6.78 17.15
C PRO A 240 21.43 7.33 17.77
N LYS A 241 21.48 7.73 19.05
CA LYS A 241 20.32 8.31 19.72
C LYS A 241 19.82 9.52 18.92
N PRO A 242 18.53 9.60 18.56
CA PRO A 242 17.96 10.75 17.87
C PRO A 242 18.19 12.07 18.60
N SER A 243 18.71 13.06 17.86
CA SER A 243 18.88 14.45 18.29
C SER A 243 17.90 15.41 17.64
N TYR A 244 17.13 14.94 16.66
CA TYR A 244 16.10 15.72 15.98
C TYR A 244 14.83 15.84 16.82
N PRO A 245 14.02 16.89 16.59
CA PRO A 245 12.75 17.10 17.27
C PRO A 245 11.73 16.01 16.95
N ILE A 246 10.91 15.67 17.94
CA ILE A 246 9.82 14.71 17.85
C ILE A 246 8.53 15.42 18.23
N VAL A 247 7.56 15.46 17.31
CA VAL A 247 6.22 16.01 17.56
C VAL A 247 5.23 14.86 17.69
N ILE A 248 4.55 14.78 18.83
CA ILE A 248 3.51 13.79 19.08
C ILE A 248 2.17 14.51 19.21
N ARG A 249 1.25 14.23 18.28
CA ARG A 249 -0.14 14.67 18.35
C ARG A 249 -1.07 13.47 18.30
N ARG A 250 -1.58 13.07 19.46
CA ARG A 250 -2.53 11.97 19.62
C ARG A 250 -3.63 12.33 20.61
N GLY A 251 -4.74 11.61 20.50
CA GLY A 251 -5.73 11.62 21.56
C GLY A 251 -6.52 10.33 21.63
N GLY A 252 -7.14 10.06 22.79
CA GLY A 252 -7.92 8.84 23.02
C GLY A 252 -7.68 8.20 24.40
N PRO A 253 -8.15 6.96 24.61
CA PRO A 253 -7.97 6.23 25.86
C PRO A 253 -6.51 6.17 26.31
N GLY A 254 -6.24 6.42 27.61
CA GLY A 254 -4.89 6.31 28.18
C GLY A 254 -3.95 7.49 27.91
N GLN A 255 -4.36 8.49 27.11
CA GLN A 255 -3.49 9.61 26.70
C GLN A 255 -2.86 10.37 27.87
N GLU A 256 -3.63 10.70 28.92
CA GLU A 256 -3.16 11.58 30.00
C GLU A 256 -2.00 10.95 30.75
N LYS A 257 -2.13 9.65 31.04
CA LYS A 257 -1.10 8.87 31.75
C LYS A 257 0.19 8.77 30.94
N ILE A 258 0.10 8.48 29.65
CA ILE A 258 1.31 8.28 28.83
C ILE A 258 1.98 9.61 28.50
N TYR A 259 1.25 10.72 28.41
CA TYR A 259 1.83 12.05 28.21
C TYR A 259 2.69 12.46 29.41
N GLU A 260 2.23 12.18 30.64
CA GLU A 260 3.03 12.39 31.85
C GLU A 260 4.33 11.55 31.83
N VAL A 261 4.21 10.28 31.43
CA VAL A 261 5.36 9.36 31.32
C VAL A 261 6.34 9.83 30.26
N ILE A 262 5.88 10.20 29.07
CA ILE A 262 6.73 10.70 27.98
C ILE A 262 7.41 12.01 28.38
N GLY A 263 6.72 12.92 29.06
CA GLY A 263 7.33 14.15 29.57
C GLY A 263 8.51 13.88 30.51
N LYS A 264 8.37 12.90 31.40
CA LYS A 264 9.47 12.45 32.28
C LYS A 264 10.61 11.79 31.50
N ILE A 265 10.30 10.98 30.49
CA ILE A 265 11.29 10.34 29.62
C ILE A 265 12.07 11.40 28.82
N ALA A 266 11.38 12.36 28.22
CA ALA A 266 11.97 13.44 27.45
C ALA A 266 13.02 14.21 28.27
N GLN A 267 12.69 14.57 29.51
CA GLN A 267 13.60 15.26 30.42
C GLN A 267 14.76 14.38 30.90
N LYS A 268 14.46 13.15 31.35
CA LYS A 268 15.46 12.26 31.95
C LYS A 268 16.47 11.74 30.92
N GLU A 269 15.99 11.45 29.72
CA GLU A 269 16.77 10.83 28.65
C GLU A 269 17.19 11.84 27.60
N ASP A 270 16.89 13.13 27.76
CA ASP A 270 17.31 14.24 26.89
C ASP A 270 16.81 14.07 25.45
N TYR A 271 15.51 13.84 25.28
CA TYR A 271 14.84 13.84 23.97
C TYR A 271 14.07 15.15 23.77
N ASP A 272 14.15 15.72 22.57
CA ASP A 272 13.40 16.91 22.17
C ASP A 272 11.97 16.52 21.73
N ILE A 273 11.09 16.27 22.70
CA ILE A 273 9.70 15.81 22.47
C ILE A 273 8.70 16.92 22.76
N HIS A 274 7.83 17.20 21.79
CA HIS A 274 6.71 18.13 21.90
C HIS A 274 5.38 17.38 21.85
N LEU A 275 4.59 17.49 22.93
CA LEU A 275 3.32 16.80 23.09
C LEU A 275 2.13 17.72 22.81
N PHE A 276 1.21 17.28 21.96
CA PHE A 276 -0.03 17.97 21.60
C PHE A 276 -1.23 17.03 21.79
N GLY A 277 -2.29 17.51 22.42
CA GLY A 277 -3.50 16.73 22.68
C GLY A 277 -4.53 16.84 21.55
N PRO A 278 -5.74 16.29 21.79
CA PRO A 278 -6.83 16.31 20.82
C PRO A 278 -7.37 17.72 20.52
N GLU A 279 -7.16 18.68 21.41
CA GLU A 279 -7.52 20.10 21.23
C GLU A 279 -6.70 20.79 20.15
N THR A 280 -5.49 20.31 19.87
CA THR A 280 -4.61 20.87 18.85
C THR A 280 -4.96 20.28 17.47
N PRO A 281 -5.27 21.07 16.43
CA PRO A 281 -5.51 20.54 15.09
C PRO A 281 -4.30 19.80 14.51
N ILE A 282 -4.53 18.76 13.68
CA ILE A 282 -3.45 18.01 13.02
C ILE A 282 -2.54 18.93 12.22
N SER A 283 -3.11 19.89 11.48
CA SER A 283 -2.36 20.85 10.69
C SER A 283 -1.41 21.72 11.52
N VAL A 284 -1.81 22.12 12.72
CA VAL A 284 -0.98 22.92 13.64
C VAL A 284 0.21 22.09 14.14
N ALA A 285 0.00 20.82 14.48
CA ALA A 285 1.11 19.93 14.86
C ALA A 285 2.08 19.69 13.68
N CYS A 286 1.56 19.55 12.46
CA CYS A 286 2.39 19.42 11.25
C CYS A 286 3.23 20.68 11.00
N GLN A 287 2.62 21.87 11.11
CA GLN A 287 3.33 23.15 11.00
C GLN A 287 4.46 23.26 12.04
N LYS A 288 4.17 22.88 13.29
CA LYS A 288 5.19 22.89 14.34
C LYS A 288 6.32 21.91 14.06
N MET A 289 6.02 20.74 13.51
CA MET A 289 7.05 19.78 13.11
C MET A 289 7.96 20.35 12.03
N VAL A 290 7.40 21.03 11.02
CA VAL A 290 8.20 21.65 9.95
C VAL A 290 9.09 22.77 10.50
N GLU A 291 8.55 23.64 11.36
CA GLU A 291 9.31 24.70 12.04
C GLU A 291 10.53 24.12 12.78
N LEU A 292 10.30 23.14 13.65
CA LEU A 292 11.36 22.52 14.44
C LEU A 292 12.38 21.77 13.58
N SER A 293 11.91 21.09 12.53
CA SER A 293 12.75 20.40 11.55
C SER A 293 13.69 21.37 10.85
N ASN A 294 13.20 22.55 10.43
CA ASN A 294 14.03 23.58 9.80
C ASN A 294 15.07 24.15 10.78
N ASP A 295 14.67 24.44 12.02
CA ASP A 295 15.59 24.90 13.07
C ASP A 295 16.67 23.86 13.39
N TYR A 296 16.32 22.57 13.33
CA TYR A 296 17.28 21.48 13.48
C TYR A 296 18.30 21.48 12.35
N LYS A 297 17.87 21.63 11.09
CA LYS A 297 18.76 21.68 9.91
C LYS A 297 19.74 22.85 10.00
N ILE A 298 19.25 24.04 10.37
CA ILE A 298 20.08 25.24 10.54
C ILE A 298 21.17 25.03 11.60
N ARG A 299 20.83 24.38 12.73
CA ARG A 299 21.78 24.11 13.82
C ARG A 299 22.76 22.97 13.51
N ASN A 300 22.48 22.13 12.51
CA ASN A 300 23.26 20.96 12.17
C ASN A 300 23.72 20.99 10.71
N PRO A 301 24.66 21.88 10.32
CA PRO A 301 25.06 22.07 8.92
C PRO A 301 25.68 20.83 8.23
N LYS A 302 26.07 19.80 8.98
CA LYS A 302 26.43 18.48 8.42
C LYS A 302 25.27 17.81 7.67
N TYR A 303 24.04 18.27 7.91
CA TYR A 303 22.82 17.80 7.29
C TYR A 303 22.74 18.16 5.79
N GLU A 304 23.08 19.40 5.42
CA GLU A 304 23.06 19.85 4.01
C GLU A 304 24.13 19.13 3.17
N SER A 305 25.31 18.87 3.74
CA SER A 305 26.42 18.22 3.01
C SER A 305 26.17 16.79 2.52
N LYS A 306 25.10 16.13 2.99
CA LYS A 306 24.73 14.77 2.59
C LYS A 306 23.62 14.70 1.52
N ILE A 307 22.85 15.78 1.33
CA ILE A 307 21.73 15.79 0.38
C ILE A 307 22.25 15.99 -1.07
N ASP A 308 23.31 16.77 -1.26
CA ASP A 308 23.91 17.06 -2.58
C ASP A 308 24.82 15.93 -3.14
N SER A 309 24.76 14.71 -2.58
CA SER A 309 25.62 13.59 -3.00
C SER A 309 24.91 12.50 -3.81
N TYR A 310 23.65 12.72 -4.19
CA TYR A 310 22.86 11.85 -5.05
C TYR A 310 22.35 12.61 -6.27
N ASP A 311 23.28 13.01 -7.15
CA ASP A 311 23.04 13.31 -8.57
C ASP A 311 23.62 12.18 -9.43
#